data_AF-A0A930EHB8-F1
#
_entry.id   AF-A0A930EHB8-F1
#
_cell.length_a   1.000
_cell.length_b   1.000
_cell.length_c   1.000
_cell.angle_alpha   90.00
_cell.angle_beta   90.00
_cell.angle_gamma   90.00
#
_symmetry.space_group_name_H-M   'P 1'
#
loop_
_entity.id
_entity.type
_entity.pdbx_description
1 polymer ?
#
loop_
_entity_poly.entity_id
_entity_poly.type
_entity_poly.pdbx_seq_one_letter_code
_entity_poly.pdbx_strand_id
1 'polypeptide(L)'
;MKILFISAANKNFDGRTRALLDVLNSFADVVDITTTQESDFVNNNSYYVNYKSYKEFIRKTVEIGKEHRDVDFIFADNRKATVPALKLNKLLKPKAVIYDARELYLQRETHGFASKVGCFFESRMIAKAALTICANEERKQVMEKEYGKIGAILVFENFRKLSYS
;
A
#
# COMPACT_ATOMS: atom_id res chain seq x y z
N MET A 1 16.23 2.42 -10.16
CA MET A 1 15.32 1.55 -9.37
C MET A 1 13.91 1.96 -9.69
N LYS A 2 13.05 1.00 -10.02
CA LYS A 2 11.67 1.26 -10.38
C LYS A 2 10.69 0.68 -9.37
N ILE A 3 9.75 1.49 -8.89
CA ILE A 3 8.78 1.12 -7.85
C ILE A 3 7.37 1.21 -8.42
N LEU A 4 6.60 0.12 -8.26
CA LEU A 4 5.15 0.15 -8.43
C LEU A 4 4.48 0.48 -7.10
N PHE A 5 4.00 1.71 -6.97
CA PHE A 5 3.26 2.18 -5.81
C PHE A 5 1.75 1.95 -6.01
N ILE A 6 1.08 1.39 -5.02
CA ILE A 6 -0.35 1.07 -5.09
C ILE A 6 -1.05 1.62 -3.86
N SER A 7 -2.01 2.51 -4.05
CA SER A 7 -2.85 3.01 -2.97
C SER A 7 -4.33 2.97 -3.31
N ALA A 8 -5.16 2.65 -2.32
CA ALA A 8 -6.60 2.82 -2.42
C ALA A 8 -7.06 4.23 -1.99
N ALA A 9 -6.14 5.10 -1.57
CA ALA A 9 -6.40 6.50 -1.27
C ALA A 9 -6.21 7.36 -2.52
N ASN A 10 -6.92 8.49 -2.56
CA ASN A 10 -6.69 9.50 -3.58
C ASN A 10 -5.54 10.40 -3.12
N LYS A 11 -4.41 10.35 -3.81
CA LYS A 11 -3.22 11.13 -3.43
C LYS A 11 -3.45 12.64 -3.45
N ASN A 12 -4.44 13.15 -4.18
CA ASN A 12 -4.74 14.58 -4.18
C ASN A 12 -5.36 15.05 -2.84
N PHE A 13 -5.93 14.13 -2.06
CA PHE A 13 -6.62 14.41 -0.79
C PHE A 13 -6.00 13.72 0.43
N ASP A 14 -5.03 12.84 0.23
CA ASP A 14 -4.42 12.05 1.30
C ASP A 14 -2.95 12.44 1.52
N GLY A 15 -2.69 13.13 2.64
CA GLY A 15 -1.37 13.65 2.99
C GLY A 15 -0.29 12.59 3.21
N ARG A 16 -0.65 11.41 3.73
CA ARG A 16 0.32 10.30 3.93
C ARG A 16 0.76 9.71 2.59
N THR A 17 -0.18 9.48 1.67
CA THR A 17 0.11 9.02 0.31
C THR A 17 1.07 9.98 -0.37
N ARG A 18 0.82 11.29 -0.28
CA ARG A 18 1.70 12.32 -0.86
C ARG A 18 3.08 12.30 -0.24
N ALA A 19 3.19 12.32 1.08
CA ALA A 19 4.48 12.31 1.76
C ALA A 19 5.30 11.06 1.40
N LEU A 20 4.66 9.89 1.31
CA LEU A 20 5.32 8.66 0.84
C LEU A 20 5.78 8.79 -0.62
N LEU A 21 4.91 9.25 -1.52
CA LEU A 21 5.27 9.45 -2.92
C LEU A 21 6.39 10.48 -3.08
N ASP A 22 6.39 11.59 -2.34
CA ASP A 22 7.44 12.62 -2.38
C ASP A 22 8.80 12.03 -1.99
N VAL A 23 8.83 11.23 -0.91
CA VAL A 23 10.04 10.52 -0.48
C VAL A 23 10.48 9.52 -1.55
N LEU A 24 9.58 8.68 -2.06
CA LEU A 24 9.93 7.67 -3.07
C LEU A 24 10.44 8.29 -4.38
N ASN A 25 9.80 9.34 -4.88
CA ASN A 25 10.19 10.05 -6.11
C ASN A 25 11.55 10.76 -5.97
N SER A 26 12.03 11.02 -4.74
CA SER A 26 13.34 11.64 -4.54
C SER A 26 14.52 10.71 -4.88
N PHE A 27 14.30 9.39 -4.96
CA PHE A 27 15.38 8.42 -5.19
C PHE A 27 15.02 7.26 -6.14
N ALA A 28 13.80 7.18 -6.64
CA ALA A 28 13.34 6.10 -7.51
C ALA A 28 12.44 6.61 -8.65
N ASP A 29 12.40 5.84 -9.74
CA ASP A 29 11.35 5.99 -10.75
C ASP A 29 10.08 5.32 -10.23
N VAL A 30 9.03 6.11 -9.99
CA VAL A 30 7.79 5.63 -9.38
C VAL A 30 6.69 5.61 -10.43
N VAL A 31 6.05 4.45 -10.56
CA VAL A 31 4.75 4.31 -11.19
C VAL A 31 3.72 4.16 -10.08
N ASP A 32 2.77 5.09 -9.98
CA ASP A 32 1.76 5.06 -8.93
C ASP A 32 0.37 4.77 -9.46
N ILE A 33 -0.35 3.87 -8.78
CA ILE A 33 -1.76 3.57 -9.01
C ILE A 33 -2.51 4.03 -7.76
N THR A 34 -3.25 5.13 -7.88
CA THR A 34 -4.06 5.72 -6.80
C THR A 34 -5.51 5.85 -7.23
N THR A 35 -6.39 6.30 -6.34
CA THR A 35 -7.83 6.35 -6.62
C THR A 35 -8.30 7.75 -6.99
N THR A 36 -9.39 7.84 -7.76
CA THR A 36 -10.06 9.10 -8.06
C THR A 36 -11.58 8.95 -7.95
N GLN A 37 -12.27 10.07 -7.75
CA GLN A 37 -13.73 10.16 -7.81
C GLN A 37 -14.22 10.52 -9.23
N GLU A 38 -13.32 11.01 -10.08
CA GLU A 38 -13.57 11.37 -11.48
C GLU A 38 -13.49 10.13 -12.38
N SER A 39 -13.55 10.26 -13.71
CA SER A 39 -13.26 9.13 -14.61
C SER A 39 -11.81 8.66 -14.45
N ASP A 40 -11.51 7.41 -14.83
CA ASP A 40 -10.12 6.94 -14.89
C ASP A 40 -9.29 7.85 -15.79
N PHE A 41 -8.09 8.22 -15.34
CA PHE A 41 -7.16 8.99 -16.16
C PHE A 41 -5.71 8.67 -15.80
N VAL A 42 -4.80 9.05 -16.71
CA VAL A 42 -3.35 8.87 -16.54
C VAL A 42 -2.69 10.23 -16.70
N ASN A 43 -1.75 10.53 -15.81
CA ASN A 43 -0.90 11.71 -15.90
C ASN A 43 0.55 11.27 -15.68
N ASN A 44 1.35 11.25 -16.75
CA ASN A 44 2.71 10.68 -16.73
C ASN A 44 2.70 9.24 -16.18
N ASN A 45 3.50 8.97 -15.14
CA ASN A 45 3.60 7.67 -14.48
C ASN A 45 2.53 7.46 -13.38
N SER A 46 1.51 8.32 -13.33
CA SER A 46 0.44 8.27 -12.33
C SER A 46 -0.88 7.82 -12.94
N TYR A 47 -1.41 6.72 -12.44
CA TYR A 47 -2.69 6.15 -12.81
C TYR A 47 -3.72 6.45 -11.73
N TYR A 48 -4.83 7.07 -12.14
CA TYR A 48 -5.94 7.41 -11.26
C TYR A 48 -7.13 6.52 -11.60
N VAL A 49 -7.49 5.65 -10.65
CA VAL A 49 -8.50 4.61 -10.84
C VAL A 49 -9.77 4.95 -10.08
N ASN A 50 -10.85 5.16 -10.81
CA ASN A 50 -12.21 5.14 -10.26
C ASN A 50 -12.73 3.70 -10.23
N TYR A 51 -13.42 3.34 -9.16
CA TYR A 51 -14.01 2.02 -9.02
C TYR A 51 -15.29 2.10 -8.19
N LYS A 52 -16.29 1.30 -8.56
CA LYS A 52 -17.56 1.17 -7.83
C LYS A 52 -17.50 0.08 -6.77
N SER A 53 -16.57 -0.87 -6.91
CA SER A 53 -16.40 -1.98 -5.97
C SER A 53 -14.93 -2.33 -5.76
N TYR A 54 -14.60 -2.89 -4.59
CA TYR A 54 -13.23 -3.31 -4.31
C TYR A 54 -12.71 -4.38 -5.30
N LYS A 55 -13.59 -5.24 -5.83
CA LYS A 55 -13.25 -6.20 -6.89
C LYS A 55 -12.80 -5.49 -8.16
N GLU A 56 -13.48 -4.40 -8.53
CA GLU A 56 -13.11 -3.58 -9.67
C GLU A 56 -11.77 -2.87 -9.45
N PHE A 57 -11.53 -2.31 -8.25
CA PHE A 57 -10.22 -1.77 -7.88
C PHE A 57 -9.12 -2.82 -8.06
N ILE A 58 -9.29 -4.02 -7.51
CA ILE A 58 -8.31 -5.10 -7.68
C ILE A 58 -8.07 -5.42 -9.16
N ARG A 59 -9.12 -5.51 -9.97
CA ARG A 59 -9.00 -5.85 -11.39
C ARG A 59 -8.21 -4.78 -12.14
N LYS A 60 -8.64 -3.51 -12.06
CA LYS A 60 -8.00 -2.38 -12.76
C LYS A 60 -6.54 -2.21 -12.33
N THR A 61 -6.26 -2.23 -11.04
CA THR A 61 -4.89 -2.13 -10.51
C THR A 61 -3.99 -3.27 -10.99
N VAL A 62 -4.51 -4.50 -11.08
CA VAL A 62 -3.73 -5.64 -11.58
C VAL A 62 -3.53 -5.58 -13.10
N GLU A 63 -4.51 -5.07 -13.85
CA GLU A 63 -4.37 -4.86 -15.31
C GLU A 63 -3.26 -3.84 -15.60
N ILE A 64 -3.33 -2.66 -15.00
CA ILE A 64 -2.31 -1.62 -15.11
C ILE A 64 -0.94 -2.14 -14.63
N GLY A 65 -0.88 -2.73 -13.44
CA GLY A 65 0.39 -3.19 -12.88
C GLY A 65 1.11 -4.25 -13.71
N LYS A 66 0.40 -5.06 -14.51
CA LYS A 66 1.00 -6.07 -15.40
C LYS A 66 1.78 -5.47 -16.58
N GLU A 67 1.49 -4.22 -16.94
CA GLU A 67 2.18 -3.51 -18.01
C GLU A 67 3.60 -3.10 -17.58
N HIS A 68 3.83 -2.97 -16.27
CA HIS A 68 5.11 -2.58 -15.68
C HIS A 68 5.92 -3.80 -15.20
N ARG A 69 6.35 -4.66 -16.14
CA ARG A 69 7.09 -5.89 -15.83
C ARG A 69 8.52 -5.68 -15.35
N ASP A 70 9.05 -4.48 -15.53
CA ASP A 70 10.42 -4.08 -15.21
C ASP A 70 10.57 -3.50 -13.78
N VAL A 71 9.52 -3.54 -12.97
CA VAL A 71 9.56 -2.99 -11.61
C VAL A 71 10.44 -3.82 -10.69
N ASP A 72 11.32 -3.16 -9.96
CA ASP A 72 12.19 -3.79 -8.96
C ASP A 72 11.41 -4.09 -7.68
N PHE A 73 10.50 -3.20 -7.29
CA PHE A 73 9.79 -3.25 -6.01
C PHE A 73 8.30 -2.95 -6.17
N ILE A 74 7.48 -3.54 -5.30
CA ILE A 74 6.08 -3.14 -5.11
C ILE A 74 5.96 -2.46 -3.76
N PHE A 75 5.37 -1.27 -3.73
CA PHE A 75 5.04 -0.55 -2.51
C PHE A 75 3.52 -0.53 -2.33
N ALA A 76 3.01 -1.23 -1.32
CA ALA A 76 1.58 -1.35 -1.04
C ALA A 76 1.17 -0.36 0.04
N ASP A 77 0.52 0.73 -0.36
CA ASP A 77 0.02 1.81 0.50
C ASP A 77 -1.51 1.79 0.61
N ASN A 78 -1.99 0.71 1.18
CA ASN A 78 -2.58 0.62 2.51
C ASN A 78 -3.26 -0.76 2.58
N ARG A 79 -4.06 -1.04 3.60
CA ARG A 79 -4.72 -2.35 3.73
C ARG A 79 -5.47 -2.82 2.47
N LYS A 80 -6.13 -1.90 1.74
CA LYS A 80 -6.82 -2.23 0.48
C LYS A 80 -5.85 -2.48 -0.68
N ALA A 81 -4.61 -2.00 -0.62
CA ALA A 81 -3.58 -2.31 -1.61
C ALA A 81 -2.99 -3.72 -1.44
N THR A 82 -3.19 -4.38 -0.28
CA THR A 82 -2.61 -5.71 0.01
C THR A 82 -3.00 -6.76 -1.02
N VAL A 83 -4.28 -6.83 -1.40
CA VAL A 83 -4.79 -7.84 -2.35
C VAL A 83 -4.22 -7.66 -3.76
N PRO A 84 -4.31 -6.48 -4.41
CA PRO A 84 -3.71 -6.31 -5.73
C PRO A 84 -2.19 -6.47 -5.69
N ALA A 85 -1.50 -5.97 -4.66
CA ALA A 85 -0.05 -6.13 -4.52
C ALA A 85 0.37 -7.60 -4.36
N LEU A 86 -0.37 -8.42 -3.59
CA LEU A 86 -0.11 -9.86 -3.48
C LEU A 86 -0.29 -10.58 -4.83
N LYS A 87 -1.28 -10.17 -5.63
CA LYS A 87 -1.48 -10.71 -6.98
C LYS A 87 -0.33 -10.32 -7.91
N LEU A 88 0.03 -9.04 -7.95
CA LEU A 88 1.12 -8.53 -8.78
C LEU A 88 2.48 -9.11 -8.37
N ASN A 89 2.73 -9.31 -7.08
CA ASN A 89 3.95 -9.95 -6.60
C ASN A 89 4.13 -11.36 -7.19
N LYS A 90 3.05 -12.15 -7.35
CA LYS A 90 3.11 -13.45 -8.03
C LYS A 90 3.41 -13.34 -9.52
N LEU A 91 2.93 -12.30 -10.17
CA LEU A 91 3.00 -12.10 -11.63
C LEU A 91 4.34 -11.49 -12.05
N LEU A 92 4.78 -10.45 -11.33
CA LEU A 92 5.95 -9.64 -11.66
C LEU A 92 7.23 -10.17 -11.01
N LYS A 93 7.11 -10.92 -9.90
CA LYS A 93 8.25 -11.43 -9.11
C LYS A 93 9.28 -10.33 -8.78
N PRO A 94 8.85 -9.22 -8.16
CA PRO A 94 9.77 -8.13 -7.80
C PRO A 94 10.81 -8.63 -6.80
N LYS A 95 11.92 -7.89 -6.67
CA LYS A 95 13.00 -8.19 -5.72
C LYS A 95 12.51 -8.14 -4.27
N ALA A 96 11.64 -7.19 -3.96
CA ALA A 96 10.96 -7.15 -2.67
C ALA A 96 9.59 -6.43 -2.74
N VAL A 97 8.82 -6.62 -1.68
CA VAL A 97 7.58 -5.86 -1.44
C VAL A 97 7.74 -5.07 -0.15
N ILE A 98 7.29 -3.82 -0.18
CA ILE A 98 7.19 -2.92 0.97
C ILE A 98 5.71 -2.71 1.26
N TYR A 99 5.34 -2.72 2.54
CA TYR A 99 3.95 -2.51 2.96
C TYR A 99 3.85 -1.34 3.92
N ASP A 100 2.93 -0.41 3.67
CA ASP A 100 2.57 0.63 4.63
C ASP A 100 1.32 0.25 5.43
N ALA A 101 1.52 -0.15 6.69
CA ALA A 101 0.48 -0.47 7.65
C ALA A 101 -0.04 0.81 8.34
N ARG A 102 -0.79 1.63 7.59
CA ARG A 102 -1.35 2.91 8.06
C ARG A 102 -2.11 2.81 9.38
N GLU A 103 -2.93 1.78 9.49
CA GLU A 103 -3.75 1.47 10.65
C GLU A 103 -3.49 0.01 10.98
N LEU A 104 -2.98 -0.26 12.19
CA LEU A 104 -2.85 -1.62 12.68
C LEU A 104 -4.23 -2.08 13.13
N TYR A 105 -5.01 -2.68 12.24
CA TYR A 105 -6.27 -3.30 12.61
C TYR A 105 -6.00 -4.63 13.31
N LEU A 106 -6.10 -4.66 14.63
CA LEU A 106 -6.00 -5.91 15.38
C LEU A 106 -7.25 -6.77 15.10
N GLN A 107 -7.04 -8.05 14.81
CA GLN A 107 -8.13 -9.03 14.60
C GLN A 107 -9.10 -9.08 15.80
N ARG A 108 -8.64 -8.70 17.00
CA ARG A 108 -9.42 -8.67 18.23
C ARG A 108 -10.48 -7.57 18.29
N GLU A 109 -10.39 -6.56 17.42
CA GLU A 109 -11.25 -5.35 17.48
C GLU A 109 -12.31 -5.29 16.38
N THR A 110 -12.48 -6.34 15.56
CA THR A 110 -13.37 -6.28 14.39
C THR A 110 -14.42 -7.39 14.35
N HIS A 111 -15.70 -6.99 14.36
CA HIS A 111 -16.87 -7.88 14.44
C HIS A 111 -17.45 -8.33 13.08
N GLY A 112 -16.85 -7.97 11.93
CA GLY A 112 -17.38 -8.25 10.59
C GLY A 112 -16.60 -9.28 9.75
N PHE A 113 -17.29 -10.08 8.93
CA PHE A 113 -16.67 -11.08 8.04
C PHE A 113 -15.70 -10.47 7.01
N ALA A 114 -16.07 -9.31 6.42
CA ALA A 114 -15.19 -8.57 5.52
C ALA A 114 -13.90 -8.10 6.21
N SER A 115 -13.98 -7.72 7.49
CA SER A 115 -12.83 -7.33 8.29
C SER A 115 -11.90 -8.50 8.58
N LYS A 116 -12.44 -9.71 8.84
CA LYS A 116 -11.62 -10.93 9.00
C LYS A 116 -10.85 -11.27 7.72
N VAL A 117 -11.50 -11.17 6.56
CA VAL A 117 -10.86 -11.38 5.25
C VAL A 117 -9.78 -10.33 5.00
N GLY A 118 -10.05 -9.06 5.31
CA GLY A 118 -9.05 -8.00 5.22
C GLY A 118 -7.83 -8.26 6.11
N CYS A 119 -8.04 -8.74 7.34
CA CYS A 119 -6.94 -9.09 8.26
C CYS A 119 -6.11 -10.24 7.71
N PHE A 120 -6.75 -11.25 7.12
CA PHE A 120 -6.04 -12.37 6.50
C PHE A 120 -5.10 -11.95 5.37
N PHE A 121 -5.54 -11.07 4.47
CA PHE A 121 -4.69 -10.56 3.39
C PHE A 121 -3.58 -9.66 3.92
N GLU A 122 -3.87 -8.86 4.93
CA GLU A 122 -2.89 -8.03 5.62
C GLU A 122 -1.80 -8.86 6.30
N SER A 123 -2.15 -9.90 7.06
CA SER A 123 -1.16 -10.81 7.67
C SER A 123 -0.29 -11.49 6.62
N ARG A 124 -0.86 -11.84 5.46
CA ARG A 124 -0.09 -12.38 4.33
C ARG A 124 0.83 -11.37 3.68
N MET A 125 0.42 -10.11 3.62
CA MET A 125 1.28 -9.05 3.12
C MET A 125 2.45 -8.83 4.09
N ILE A 126 2.17 -8.70 5.39
CA ILE A 126 3.19 -8.50 6.43
C ILE A 126 4.22 -9.63 6.41
N ALA A 127 3.79 -10.89 6.33
CA ALA A 127 4.69 -12.04 6.26
C ALA A 127 5.54 -12.09 4.98
N LYS A 128 5.15 -11.35 3.93
CA LYS A 128 5.85 -11.31 2.64
C LYS A 128 6.63 -10.03 2.40
N ALA A 129 6.33 -8.98 3.16
CA ALA A 129 6.98 -7.69 3.06
C ALA A 129 8.42 -7.80 3.60
N ALA A 130 9.39 -7.34 2.83
CA ALA A 130 10.77 -7.21 3.29
C ALA A 130 10.91 -6.05 4.28
N LEU A 131 10.09 -5.02 4.09
CA LEU A 131 9.96 -3.86 4.96
C LEU A 131 8.48 -3.56 5.18
N THR A 132 8.09 -3.42 6.43
CA THR A 132 6.78 -2.91 6.82
C THR A 132 6.92 -1.57 7.50
N ILE A 133 6.13 -0.58 7.09
CA ILE A 133 6.08 0.73 7.72
C ILE A 133 4.89 0.76 8.67
N CYS A 134 5.09 1.22 9.91
CA CYS A 134 4.03 1.40 10.89
C CYS A 134 4.02 2.82 11.44
N ALA A 135 2.91 3.21 12.08
CA ALA A 135 2.69 4.61 12.45
C ALA A 135 3.35 5.07 13.75
N ASN A 136 3.83 4.18 14.62
CA ASN A 136 4.53 4.51 15.87
C ASN A 136 5.23 3.26 16.43
N GLU A 137 6.06 3.45 17.46
CA GLU A 137 6.82 2.38 18.11
C GLU A 137 5.92 1.38 18.85
N GLU A 138 4.82 1.84 19.45
CA GLU A 138 3.86 0.95 20.11
C GLU A 138 3.29 -0.09 19.13
N ARG A 139 2.88 0.36 17.94
CA ARG A 139 2.38 -0.55 16.89
C ARG A 139 3.46 -1.49 16.40
N LYS A 140 4.71 -1.04 16.32
CA LYS A 140 5.84 -1.92 15.98
C LYS A 140 5.96 -3.06 16.99
N GLN A 141 5.95 -2.76 18.29
CA GLN A 141 6.02 -3.78 19.35
C GLN A 141 4.85 -4.78 19.27
N VAL A 142 3.64 -4.29 19.00
CA VAL A 142 2.48 -5.16 18.79
C VAL A 142 2.65 -6.04 17.56
N MET A 143 3.16 -5.51 16.45
CA MET A 143 3.42 -6.29 15.24
C MET A 143 4.49 -7.35 15.45
N GLU A 144 5.58 -7.04 16.16
CA GLU A 144 6.64 -7.99 16.50
C GLU A 144 6.12 -9.14 17.38
N LYS A 145 5.18 -8.85 18.28
CA LYS A 145 4.56 -9.85 19.16
C LYS A 145 3.56 -10.74 18.43
N GLU A 146 2.70 -10.15 17.61
CA GLU A 146 1.59 -10.87 16.94
C GLU A 146 2.07 -11.62 15.69
N TYR A 147 3.10 -11.13 15.01
CA TYR A 147 3.62 -11.72 13.78
C TYR A 147 5.03 -12.28 14.00
N GLY A 148 5.14 -13.62 14.13
CA GLY A 148 6.42 -14.27 14.45
C GLY A 148 7.49 -14.24 13.34
N LYS A 149 7.11 -13.99 12.07
CA LYS A 149 8.05 -13.83 10.94
C LYS A 149 7.66 -12.61 10.14
N ILE A 150 8.36 -11.51 10.37
CA ILE A 150 8.20 -10.26 9.64
C ILE A 150 9.55 -9.79 9.13
N GLY A 151 9.53 -9.05 8.02
CA GLY A 151 10.69 -8.28 7.58
C GLY A 151 11.01 -7.14 8.56
N ALA A 152 11.92 -6.26 8.17
CA ALA A 152 12.21 -5.07 8.97
C ALA A 152 10.94 -4.23 9.18
N ILE A 153 10.75 -3.68 10.39
CA ILE A 153 9.73 -2.66 10.64
C ILE A 153 10.40 -1.30 10.73
N LEU A 154 9.87 -0.33 9.99
CA LEU A 154 10.24 1.08 10.09
C LEU A 154 9.08 1.88 10.66
N VAL A 155 9.36 2.72 11.65
CA VAL A 155 8.37 3.65 12.20
C VAL A 155 8.36 4.93 11.38
N PHE A 156 7.22 5.23 10.78
CA PHE A 156 6.95 6.50 10.11
C PHE A 156 5.74 7.15 10.77
N GLU A 157 6.02 8.01 11.75
CA GLU A 157 4.99 8.69 12.53
C GLU A 157 4.06 9.49 11.63
N ASN A 158 2.77 9.43 11.95
CA ASN A 158 1.77 10.28 11.31
C ASN A 158 1.99 11.73 11.75
N PHE A 159 2.99 12.40 11.17
CA PHE A 159 3.12 13.85 11.29
C PHE A 159 2.00 14.51 10.49
N ARG A 160 0.81 14.63 11.09
CA ARG A 160 -0.19 15.58 10.62
C ARG A 160 0.34 16.98 10.94
N LYS A 161 1.21 17.53 10.09
CA LYS A 161 1.44 18.97 10.06
C LYS A 161 0.15 19.61 9.56
N LEU A 162 -0.68 20.07 10.50
CA LEU A 162 -1.78 20.99 10.19
C LEU A 162 -1.14 22.34 9.85
N SER A 163 -0.76 22.53 8.58
CA SER A 163 -0.48 23.86 8.06
C SER A 163 -1.82 24.54 7.82
N TYR A 164 -2.23 25.40 8.74
CA TYR A 164 -3.34 26.35 8.51
C TYR A 164 -2.83 27.40 7.51
N SER A 165 -3.48 27.47 6.36
CA SER A 165 -3.36 28.57 5.39
C SER A 165 -4.39 29.64 5.67
#